data_AF-A0A4D9CTN2-F1
#
_entry.id   AF-A0A4D9CTN2-F1
#
_cell.length_a   1.000
_cell.length_b   1.000
_cell.length_c   1.000
_cell.angle_alpha   90.00
_cell.angle_beta   90.00
_cell.angle_gamma   90.00
#
_symmetry.space_group_name_H-M   'P 1'
#
loop_
_entity.id
_entity.type
_entity.pdbx_description
1 polymer ?
#
loop_
_entity_poly.entity_id
_entity_poly.type
_entity_poly.pdbx_seq_one_letter_code
_entity_poly.pdbx_strand_id
1 'polypeptide(L)'
;MAPRGGKLGRTWRLQHRRGIWLKLPLALASHVPVAASSGFVFHHAEQDYVMMTHWLEEGKPCTLPPGPTHQVGVGALVLDKGGKNILAVQEKSGPLRGTGVWKMPTGLLDVGEDIGAGAEREVKEETGVSARFKHLIAFRHAHAFAFGKSDLFFLARLEVEDDSSLQPCPHEIAACDWVPLSLFLSQPRFLASPLYACVYDLCRDALPENEGKARPVTAIMGTQLKLGFKPGAAWLYHTSEWHHKKHGGKSEGEDGLEEGKGLGTTSGGD
;
A
#
# COMPACT_ATOMS: atom_id res chain seq x y z
N MET A 1 -28.16 23.08 28.16
CA MET A 1 -27.13 23.94 28.77
C MET A 1 -25.94 23.04 29.12
N ALA A 2 -24.90 23.00 28.30
CA ALA A 2 -23.72 22.14 28.55
C ALA A 2 -22.90 22.71 29.72
N PRO A 3 -22.35 21.88 30.63
CA PRO A 3 -21.60 22.38 31.76
C PRO A 3 -20.31 23.06 31.28
N ARG A 4 -20.15 24.32 31.70
CA ARG A 4 -18.97 25.15 31.45
C ARG A 4 -17.72 24.41 31.93
N GLY A 5 -16.82 24.12 30.99
CA GLY A 5 -15.46 23.57 31.13
C GLY A 5 -14.98 23.24 32.55
N GLY A 6 -14.83 21.94 32.81
CA GLY A 6 -14.16 21.42 33.99
C GLY A 6 -12.77 22.03 34.20
N LYS A 7 -12.24 21.95 35.43
CA LYS A 7 -10.97 22.59 35.85
C LYS A 7 -9.82 22.36 34.85
N LEU A 8 -9.74 21.17 34.26
CA LEU A 8 -8.69 20.78 33.31
C LEU A 8 -8.70 21.61 32.00
N GLY A 9 -9.90 21.89 31.46
CA GLY A 9 -10.05 22.67 30.22
C GLY A 9 -9.59 24.12 30.38
N ARG A 10 -9.69 24.69 31.59
CA ARG A 10 -9.20 26.05 31.88
C ARG A 10 -7.68 26.11 31.91
N THR A 11 -7.03 25.12 32.52
CA THR A 11 -5.56 25.04 32.56
C THR A 11 -4.96 24.94 31.16
N TRP A 12 -5.52 24.11 30.28
CA TRP A 12 -4.99 23.98 28.91
C TRP A 12 -5.16 25.24 28.07
N ARG A 13 -6.26 25.98 28.26
CA ARG A 13 -6.48 27.27 27.61
C ARG A 13 -5.47 28.33 28.09
N LEU A 14 -5.18 28.36 29.39
CA LEU A 14 -4.12 29.21 29.95
C LEU A 14 -2.72 28.85 29.43
N GLN A 15 -2.51 27.59 29.06
CA GLN A 15 -1.27 27.12 28.43
C GLN A 15 -1.27 27.28 26.89
N HIS A 16 -2.22 28.03 26.32
CA HIS A 16 -2.36 28.26 24.88
C HIS A 16 -2.42 26.96 24.04
N ARG A 17 -2.94 25.87 24.61
CA ARG A 17 -3.22 24.64 23.87
C ARG A 17 -4.50 24.82 23.04
N ARG A 18 -4.46 24.39 21.78
CA ARG A 18 -5.59 24.53 20.84
C ARG A 18 -6.37 23.24 20.64
N GLY A 19 -5.68 22.10 20.52
CA GLY A 19 -6.30 20.79 20.39
C GLY A 19 -5.72 19.82 21.41
N ILE A 20 -6.62 19.10 22.09
CA ILE A 20 -6.26 18.09 23.08
C ILE A 20 -6.56 16.72 22.49
N TRP A 21 -5.62 15.79 22.65
CA TRP A 21 -5.74 14.41 22.21
C TRP A 21 -5.81 13.53 23.46
N LEU A 22 -6.78 12.61 23.46
CA LEU A 22 -7.01 11.68 24.56
C LEU A 22 -7.06 10.26 23.98
N LYS A 23 -6.00 9.49 24.24
CA LYS A 23 -5.94 8.06 23.93
C LYS A 23 -6.53 7.29 25.12
N LEU A 24 -7.66 6.61 24.91
CA LEU A 24 -8.28 5.75 25.92
C LEU A 24 -8.13 4.28 25.51
N PRO A 25 -7.30 3.50 26.22
CA PRO A 25 -7.25 2.05 26.03
C PRO A 25 -8.61 1.40 26.25
N LEU A 26 -8.85 0.26 25.62
CA LEU A 26 -10.10 -0.51 25.72
C LEU A 26 -10.47 -0.82 27.19
N ALA A 27 -9.47 -1.11 28.03
CA ALA A 27 -9.65 -1.32 29.47
C ALA A 27 -10.26 -0.12 30.21
N LEU A 28 -10.19 1.09 29.63
CA LEU A 28 -10.74 2.32 30.17
C LEU A 28 -11.96 2.81 29.36
N ALA A 29 -12.61 1.95 28.57
CA ALA A 29 -13.77 2.33 27.73
C ALA A 29 -14.91 2.98 28.53
N SER A 30 -15.06 2.66 29.83
CA SER A 30 -16.00 3.31 30.74
C SER A 30 -15.78 4.82 30.91
N HIS A 31 -14.61 5.34 30.55
CA HIS A 31 -14.28 6.76 30.61
C HIS A 31 -14.70 7.52 29.34
N VAL A 32 -15.07 6.83 28.26
CA VAL A 32 -15.50 7.46 26.99
C VAL A 32 -16.70 8.40 27.20
N PRO A 33 -17.79 8.02 27.91
CA PRO A 33 -18.90 8.93 28.15
C PRO A 33 -18.51 10.16 28.98
N VAL A 34 -17.56 10.02 29.90
CA VAL A 34 -17.05 11.12 30.73
C VAL A 34 -16.26 12.12 29.88
N ALA A 35 -15.39 11.62 28.99
CA ALA A 35 -14.65 12.44 28.04
C ALA A 35 -15.59 13.15 27.06
N ALA A 36 -16.57 12.43 26.49
CA ALA A 36 -17.57 13.00 25.58
C ALA A 36 -18.38 14.13 26.24
N SER A 37 -18.82 13.92 27.49
CA SER A 37 -19.51 14.94 28.29
C SER A 37 -18.66 16.18 28.58
N SER A 38 -17.33 16.06 28.45
CA SER A 38 -16.36 17.14 28.63
C SER A 38 -15.96 17.82 27.32
N GLY A 39 -16.64 17.53 26.21
CA GLY A 39 -16.41 18.17 24.91
C GLY A 39 -15.43 17.45 23.98
N PHE A 40 -14.97 16.25 24.37
CA PHE A 40 -14.20 15.40 23.45
C PHE A 40 -15.11 14.72 22.42
N VAL A 41 -14.62 14.56 21.20
CA VAL A 41 -15.26 13.82 20.11
C VAL A 41 -14.36 12.68 19.63
N PHE A 42 -14.92 11.68 18.96
CA PHE A 42 -14.10 10.62 18.37
C PHE A 42 -13.28 11.13 17.19
N HIS A 43 -12.06 10.62 17.07
CA HIS A 43 -11.20 10.85 15.92
C HIS A 43 -10.92 9.55 15.15
N HIS A 44 -10.45 8.51 15.83
CA HIS A 44 -10.27 7.16 15.27
C HIS A 44 -10.27 6.14 16.41
N ALA A 45 -10.36 4.86 16.07
CA ALA A 45 -10.21 3.76 17.01
C ALA A 45 -9.36 2.66 16.36
N GLU A 46 -8.58 1.99 17.18
CA GLU A 46 -7.89 0.74 16.86
C GLU A 46 -8.52 -0.38 17.71
N GLN A 47 -8.04 -1.61 17.55
CA GLN A 47 -8.57 -2.78 18.28
C GLN A 47 -8.52 -2.59 19.82
N ASP A 48 -7.52 -1.88 20.32
CA ASP A 48 -7.20 -1.77 21.75
C ASP A 48 -7.37 -0.36 22.32
N TYR A 49 -7.78 0.64 21.53
CA TYR A 49 -8.02 1.99 22.04
C TYR A 49 -8.97 2.83 21.16
N VAL A 50 -9.53 3.88 21.75
CA VAL A 50 -10.15 4.99 21.03
C VAL A 50 -9.34 6.28 21.21
N MET A 51 -9.10 6.99 20.11
CA MET A 51 -8.57 8.34 20.12
C MET A 51 -9.72 9.34 20.09
N MET A 52 -9.74 10.23 21.08
CA MET A 52 -10.68 11.34 21.15
C MET A 52 -9.94 12.67 21.07
N THR A 53 -10.59 13.70 20.54
CA THR A 53 -10.03 15.06 20.45
C THR A 53 -10.97 16.11 21.00
N HIS A 54 -10.41 17.20 21.54
CA HIS A 54 -11.16 18.39 21.92
C HIS A 54 -10.47 19.64 21.37
N TRP A 55 -11.15 20.35 20.47
CA TRP A 55 -10.72 21.66 19.99
C TRP A 55 -11.16 22.75 20.96
N LEU A 56 -10.22 23.57 21.42
CA LEU A 56 -10.41 24.58 22.46
C LEU A 56 -10.60 26.00 21.91
N GLU A 57 -10.26 26.28 20.65
CA GLU A 57 -10.45 27.62 20.08
C GLU A 57 -11.89 27.83 19.60
N GLU A 58 -12.71 28.44 20.44
CA GLU A 58 -14.10 28.78 20.13
C GLU A 58 -14.18 29.82 18.99
N GLY A 59 -15.16 29.65 18.10
CA GLY A 59 -15.36 30.53 16.95
C GLY A 59 -14.37 30.34 15.80
N LYS A 60 -13.37 29.46 15.92
CA LYS A 60 -12.44 29.12 14.84
C LYS A 60 -12.68 27.70 14.34
N PRO A 61 -12.55 27.45 13.02
CA PRO A 61 -12.55 26.10 12.48
C PRO A 61 -11.49 25.22 13.15
N CYS A 62 -11.85 23.97 13.45
CA CYS A 62 -10.89 22.99 13.94
C CYS A 62 -9.85 22.68 12.86
N THR A 63 -8.57 22.85 13.15
CA THR A 63 -7.47 22.54 12.22
C THR A 63 -6.73 21.26 12.59
N LEU A 64 -7.32 20.42 13.44
CA LEU A 64 -6.80 19.07 13.66
C LEU A 64 -6.97 18.25 12.38
N PRO A 65 -5.97 17.44 11.99
CA PRO A 65 -6.13 16.55 10.86
C PRO A 65 -7.32 15.61 11.12
N PRO A 66 -8.10 15.26 10.08
CA PRO A 66 -9.16 14.28 10.23
C PRO A 66 -8.58 12.86 10.46
N GLY A 67 -9.45 11.94 10.86
CA GLY A 67 -9.13 10.51 10.92
C GLY A 67 -8.79 9.90 9.55
N PRO A 68 -8.41 8.61 9.51
CA PRO A 68 -8.10 7.91 8.27
C PRO A 68 -9.24 7.97 7.25
N THR A 69 -8.98 8.55 6.09
CA THR A 69 -9.98 8.85 5.05
C THR A 69 -10.02 7.83 3.91
N HIS A 70 -8.94 7.08 3.71
CA HIS A 70 -8.79 6.13 2.61
C HIS A 70 -8.54 4.71 3.11
N GLN A 71 -9.01 3.73 2.34
CA GLN A 71 -8.43 2.41 2.30
C GLN A 71 -7.39 2.36 1.18
N VAL A 72 -6.37 1.54 1.35
CA VAL A 72 -5.33 1.33 0.34
C VAL A 72 -5.33 -0.13 -0.05
N GLY A 73 -5.55 -0.40 -1.33
CA GLY A 73 -5.47 -1.72 -1.92
C GLY A 73 -4.44 -1.79 -3.04
N VAL A 74 -4.04 -3.01 -3.38
CA VAL A 74 -3.11 -3.28 -4.47
C VAL A 74 -3.59 -4.49 -5.28
N GLY A 75 -3.34 -4.45 -6.58
CA GLY A 75 -3.52 -5.57 -7.49
C GLY A 75 -2.26 -5.83 -8.30
N ALA A 76 -1.99 -7.10 -8.59
CA ALA A 76 -0.73 -7.52 -9.19
C ALA A 76 -0.91 -8.09 -10.61
N LEU A 77 -0.24 -7.47 -11.59
CA LEU A 77 0.03 -8.05 -12.90
C LEU A 77 1.28 -8.93 -12.82
N VAL A 78 1.07 -10.23 -12.71
CA VAL A 78 2.12 -11.27 -12.73
C VAL A 78 1.97 -12.08 -14.02
N LEU A 79 3.05 -12.18 -14.78
CA LEU A 79 3.10 -13.02 -15.97
C LEU A 79 3.95 -14.26 -15.68
N ASP A 80 3.68 -15.35 -16.39
CA ASP A 80 4.55 -16.53 -16.42
C ASP A 80 5.92 -16.19 -17.02
N LYS A 81 6.91 -17.08 -16.90
CA LYS A 81 8.24 -16.86 -17.50
C LYS A 81 8.19 -16.69 -19.02
N GLY A 82 7.16 -17.23 -19.67
CA GLY A 82 6.92 -17.08 -21.10
C GLY A 82 6.29 -15.76 -21.53
N GLY A 83 5.77 -14.95 -20.59
CA GLY A 83 5.06 -13.70 -20.86
C GLY A 83 3.70 -13.88 -21.56
N LYS A 84 3.17 -15.10 -21.65
CA LYS A 84 1.94 -15.43 -22.42
C LYS A 84 0.72 -15.60 -21.53
N ASN A 85 0.92 -15.98 -20.28
CA ASN A 85 -0.14 -16.24 -19.34
C ASN A 85 -0.02 -15.29 -18.15
N ILE A 86 -1.17 -14.87 -17.62
CA ILE A 86 -1.28 -14.07 -16.42
C ILE A 86 -1.70 -14.96 -15.26
N LEU A 87 -1.09 -14.76 -14.10
CA LEU A 87 -1.58 -15.36 -12.86
C LEU A 87 -2.90 -14.70 -12.50
N ALA A 88 -3.97 -15.49 -12.47
CA ALA A 88 -5.29 -14.99 -12.15
C ALA A 88 -5.99 -15.88 -11.13
N VAL A 89 -6.95 -15.29 -10.42
CA VAL A 89 -7.73 -15.95 -9.38
C VAL A 89 -9.23 -15.80 -9.64
N GLN A 90 -9.99 -16.77 -9.14
CA GLN A 90 -11.44 -16.68 -8.99
C GLN A 90 -11.79 -16.65 -7.51
N GLU A 91 -12.63 -15.69 -7.11
CA GLU A 91 -13.01 -15.52 -5.71
C GLU A 91 -13.93 -16.66 -5.21
N LYS A 92 -13.60 -17.23 -4.05
CA LYS A 92 -14.50 -18.11 -3.28
C LYS A 92 -15.44 -17.32 -2.40
N SER A 93 -15.00 -16.16 -1.93
CA SER A 93 -15.75 -15.17 -1.17
C SER A 93 -15.50 -13.78 -1.76
N GLY A 94 -16.55 -12.99 -1.95
CA GLY A 94 -16.44 -11.63 -2.49
C GLY A 94 -17.45 -11.32 -3.60
N PRO A 95 -17.37 -10.12 -4.20
CA PRO A 95 -18.32 -9.65 -5.22
C PRO A 95 -18.35 -10.48 -6.50
N LEU A 96 -17.28 -11.24 -6.79
CA LEU A 96 -17.17 -12.07 -8.00
C LEU A 96 -17.39 -13.56 -7.72
N ARG A 97 -17.74 -13.94 -6.49
CA ARG A 97 -18.02 -15.32 -6.13
C ARG A 97 -19.03 -15.98 -7.09
N GLY A 98 -18.66 -17.14 -7.63
CA GLY A 98 -19.53 -17.95 -8.48
C GLY A 98 -19.79 -17.37 -9.88
N THR A 99 -19.14 -16.26 -10.25
CA THR A 99 -19.29 -15.66 -11.59
C THR A 99 -18.40 -16.32 -12.64
N GLY A 100 -17.37 -17.08 -12.23
CA GLY A 100 -16.36 -17.65 -13.11
C GLY A 100 -15.40 -16.62 -13.73
N VAL A 101 -15.46 -15.37 -13.26
CA VAL A 101 -14.60 -14.27 -13.73
C VAL A 101 -13.21 -14.41 -13.12
N TRP A 102 -12.19 -14.34 -13.98
CA TRP A 102 -10.79 -14.28 -13.58
C TRP A 102 -10.40 -12.83 -13.27
N LYS A 103 -9.81 -12.58 -12.11
CA LYS A 103 -9.23 -11.28 -11.74
C LYS A 103 -7.74 -11.45 -11.43
N MET A 104 -7.01 -10.33 -11.41
CA MET A 104 -5.65 -10.31 -10.85
C MET A 104 -5.71 -10.65 -9.36
N PRO A 105 -4.62 -11.15 -8.76
CA PRO A 105 -4.49 -11.18 -7.32
C PRO A 105 -4.60 -9.77 -6.74
N THR A 106 -5.37 -9.60 -5.66
CA THR A 106 -5.64 -8.28 -5.07
C THR A 106 -5.89 -8.36 -3.58
N GLY A 107 -5.44 -7.37 -2.82
CA GLY A 107 -5.88 -7.19 -1.43
C GLY A 107 -5.60 -5.82 -0.85
N LEU A 108 -5.82 -5.69 0.46
CA LEU A 108 -5.62 -4.45 1.21
C LEU A 108 -4.22 -4.43 1.81
N LEU A 109 -3.63 -3.24 1.91
CA LEU A 109 -2.36 -3.08 2.62
C LEU A 109 -2.58 -3.07 4.12
N ASP A 110 -1.67 -3.74 4.83
CA ASP A 110 -1.60 -3.70 6.28
C ASP A 110 -1.05 -2.35 6.77
N VAL A 111 -1.32 -2.04 8.04
CA VAL A 111 -0.85 -0.81 8.67
C VAL A 111 0.69 -0.80 8.71
N GLY A 112 1.29 0.16 8.01
CA GLY A 112 2.74 0.31 7.94
C GLY A 112 3.41 -0.55 6.86
N GLU A 113 2.63 -1.23 6.02
CA GLU A 113 3.14 -2.03 4.92
C GLU A 113 3.48 -1.19 3.68
N ASP A 114 4.60 -1.52 3.03
CA ASP A 114 5.00 -0.92 1.75
C ASP A 114 4.15 -1.48 0.61
N ILE A 115 3.75 -0.64 -0.36
CA ILE A 115 2.86 -1.04 -1.48
C ILE A 115 3.41 -2.25 -2.25
N GLY A 116 4.72 -2.26 -2.53
CA GLY A 116 5.37 -3.36 -3.23
C GLY A 116 5.36 -4.64 -2.42
N ALA A 117 5.65 -4.55 -1.11
CA ALA A 117 5.65 -5.70 -0.20
C ALA A 117 4.24 -6.29 -0.06
N GLY A 118 3.21 -5.45 0.06
CA GLY A 118 1.83 -5.92 0.10
C GLY A 118 1.42 -6.61 -1.20
N ALA A 119 1.84 -6.10 -2.36
CA ALA A 119 1.54 -6.77 -3.63
C ALA A 119 2.17 -8.18 -3.71
N GLU A 120 3.41 -8.32 -3.24
CA GLU A 120 4.09 -9.62 -3.19
C GLU A 120 3.44 -10.58 -2.20
N ARG A 121 3.07 -10.08 -1.01
CA ARG A 121 2.35 -10.84 0.03
C ARG A 121 1.01 -11.36 -0.51
N GLU A 122 0.19 -10.50 -1.09
CA GLU A 122 -1.14 -10.86 -1.61
C GLU A 122 -1.05 -11.94 -2.71
N VAL A 123 -0.09 -11.82 -3.64
CA VAL A 123 0.16 -12.87 -4.63
C VAL A 123 0.50 -14.19 -3.96
N LYS A 124 1.38 -14.16 -2.95
CA LYS A 124 1.81 -15.35 -2.24
C LYS A 124 0.68 -15.99 -1.45
N GLU A 125 -0.12 -15.20 -0.75
CA GLU A 125 -1.23 -15.66 0.08
C GLU A 125 -2.37 -16.25 -0.76
N GLU A 126 -2.77 -15.58 -1.85
CA GLU A 126 -3.89 -16.03 -2.67
C GLU A 126 -3.54 -17.24 -3.54
N THR A 127 -2.28 -17.37 -4.00
CA THR A 127 -1.91 -18.31 -5.07
C THR A 127 -0.74 -19.22 -4.77
N GLY A 128 0.03 -18.98 -3.70
CA GLY A 128 1.27 -19.69 -3.39
C GLY A 128 2.47 -19.29 -4.24
N VAL A 129 2.30 -18.44 -5.26
CA VAL A 129 3.38 -18.00 -6.16
C VAL A 129 4.27 -16.96 -5.47
N SER A 130 5.58 -17.10 -5.60
CA SER A 130 6.53 -16.06 -5.21
C SER A 130 6.83 -15.15 -6.41
N ALA A 131 6.70 -13.85 -6.22
CA ALA A 131 6.98 -12.84 -7.23
C ALA A 131 7.62 -11.61 -6.59
N ARG A 132 8.33 -10.84 -7.40
CA ARG A 132 9.12 -9.67 -6.99
C ARG A 132 8.52 -8.40 -7.58
N PHE A 133 8.30 -7.39 -6.75
CA PHE A 133 7.83 -6.08 -7.19
C PHE A 133 8.82 -5.44 -8.16
N LYS A 134 8.33 -4.99 -9.31
CA LYS A 134 9.13 -4.26 -10.32
C LYS A 134 8.82 -2.78 -10.27
N HIS A 135 7.55 -2.42 -10.45
CA HIS A 135 7.10 -1.03 -10.47
C HIS A 135 5.57 -0.94 -10.36
N LEU A 136 5.06 0.27 -10.11
CA LEU A 136 3.65 0.57 -10.25
C LEU A 136 3.32 0.93 -11.70
N ILE A 137 2.23 0.38 -12.22
CA ILE A 137 1.70 0.68 -13.56
C ILE A 137 0.82 1.94 -13.47
N ALA A 138 -0.11 1.96 -12.51
CA ALA A 138 -1.04 3.04 -12.30
C ALA A 138 -1.63 2.98 -10.88
N PHE A 139 -2.46 3.97 -10.54
CA PHE A 139 -3.33 3.90 -9.37
C PHE A 139 -4.69 4.51 -9.71
N ARG A 140 -5.72 4.02 -9.02
CA ARG A 140 -7.10 4.49 -9.11
C ARG A 140 -7.48 5.13 -7.78
N HIS A 141 -8.19 6.25 -7.86
CA HIS A 141 -8.85 6.87 -6.72
C HIS A 141 -10.36 6.80 -6.91
N ALA A 142 -11.09 6.31 -5.92
CA ALA A 142 -12.55 6.25 -5.94
C ALA A 142 -13.16 6.60 -4.57
N HIS A 143 -14.45 6.91 -4.58
CA HIS A 143 -15.22 7.33 -3.41
C HIS A 143 -16.35 6.36 -3.09
N ALA A 144 -16.94 6.54 -1.90
CA ALA A 144 -18.11 5.78 -1.43
C ALA A 144 -17.87 4.26 -1.33
N PHE A 145 -16.69 3.88 -0.85
CA PHE A 145 -16.35 2.51 -0.45
C PHE A 145 -16.86 2.21 0.98
N ALA A 146 -16.32 1.19 1.62
CA ALA A 146 -16.73 0.77 2.96
C ALA A 146 -16.74 1.96 3.96
N PHE A 147 -17.83 2.07 4.70
CA PHE A 147 -18.04 3.11 5.73
C PHE A 147 -17.94 4.56 5.21
N GLY A 148 -18.20 4.78 3.92
CA GLY A 148 -18.15 6.10 3.30
C GLY A 148 -16.72 6.63 3.07
N LYS A 149 -15.70 5.77 3.20
CA LYS A 149 -14.31 6.12 2.93
C LYS A 149 -14.02 6.13 1.42
N SER A 150 -12.92 6.77 1.06
CA SER A 150 -12.33 6.69 -0.28
C SER A 150 -11.43 5.45 -0.39
N ASP A 151 -11.07 5.09 -1.62
CA ASP A 151 -10.21 3.96 -1.94
C ASP A 151 -9.08 4.43 -2.87
N LEU A 152 -7.84 4.09 -2.51
CA LEU A 152 -6.67 4.17 -3.37
C LEU A 152 -6.26 2.76 -3.75
N PHE A 153 -6.39 2.42 -5.03
CA PHE A 153 -6.05 1.10 -5.53
C PHE A 153 -4.84 1.19 -6.46
N PHE A 154 -3.74 0.58 -6.08
CA PHE A 154 -2.50 0.55 -6.84
C PHE A 154 -2.45 -0.68 -7.75
N LEU A 155 -2.02 -0.50 -9.00
CA LEU A 155 -1.75 -1.59 -9.92
C LEU A 155 -0.24 -1.77 -10.02
N ALA A 156 0.25 -2.94 -9.60
CA ALA A 156 1.67 -3.27 -9.56
C ALA A 156 2.04 -4.29 -10.65
N ARG A 157 3.23 -4.14 -11.24
CA ARG A 157 3.87 -5.16 -12.08
C ARG A 157 4.83 -5.96 -11.22
N LEU A 158 4.65 -7.28 -11.19
CA LEU A 158 5.49 -8.21 -10.41
C LEU A 158 6.11 -9.27 -11.32
N GLU A 159 7.40 -9.51 -11.19
CA GLU A 159 8.10 -10.57 -11.91
C GLU A 159 8.04 -11.88 -11.14
N VAL A 160 7.58 -12.96 -11.78
CA VAL A 160 7.50 -14.27 -11.14
C VAL A 160 8.90 -14.82 -10.88
N GLU A 161 9.14 -15.33 -9.67
CA GLU A 161 10.40 -16.01 -9.33
C GLU A 161 10.31 -17.50 -9.71
N ASP A 162 9.18 -18.12 -9.37
CA ASP A 162 8.86 -19.52 -9.66
C ASP A 162 7.39 -19.67 -10.07
N ASP A 163 7.16 -20.19 -11.27
CA ASP A 163 5.85 -20.45 -11.88
C ASP A 163 5.47 -21.93 -11.92
N SER A 164 6.24 -22.80 -11.25
CA SER A 164 6.08 -24.26 -11.30
C SER A 164 4.90 -24.83 -10.50
N SER A 165 4.43 -24.10 -9.48
CA SER A 165 3.37 -24.59 -8.60
C SER A 165 2.37 -23.51 -8.20
N LEU A 166 1.11 -23.93 -8.08
CA LEU A 166 -0.02 -23.11 -7.68
C LEU A 166 -0.67 -23.73 -6.44
N GLN A 167 -0.94 -22.90 -5.45
CA GLN A 167 -1.59 -23.28 -4.19
C GLN A 167 -2.65 -22.23 -3.86
N PRO A 168 -3.90 -22.38 -4.34
CA PRO A 168 -4.95 -21.42 -4.06
C PRO A 168 -5.26 -21.37 -2.56
N CYS A 169 -5.44 -20.15 -2.02
CA CYS A 169 -5.87 -19.99 -0.63
C CYS A 169 -7.21 -20.71 -0.39
N PRO A 170 -7.28 -21.70 0.52
CA PRO A 170 -8.45 -22.56 0.67
C PRO A 170 -9.69 -21.82 1.21
N HIS A 171 -9.51 -20.65 1.83
CA HIS A 171 -10.59 -19.87 2.41
C HIS A 171 -11.14 -18.82 1.44
N GLU A 172 -10.27 -18.20 0.64
CA GLU A 172 -10.60 -16.99 -0.14
C GLU A 172 -10.69 -17.24 -1.64
N ILE A 173 -9.92 -18.19 -2.17
CA ILE A 173 -9.76 -18.41 -3.60
C ILE A 173 -10.39 -19.75 -4.01
N ALA A 174 -11.26 -19.70 -5.02
CA ALA A 174 -11.92 -20.87 -5.58
C ALA A 174 -11.01 -21.62 -6.56
N ALA A 175 -10.24 -20.85 -7.34
CA ALA A 175 -9.24 -21.34 -8.28
C ALA A 175 -8.18 -20.27 -8.52
N CYS A 176 -6.93 -20.67 -8.70
CA CYS A 176 -5.87 -19.85 -9.30
C CYS A 176 -5.27 -20.61 -10.48
N ASP A 177 -4.91 -19.89 -11.54
CA ASP A 177 -4.31 -20.50 -12.74
C ASP A 177 -3.47 -19.49 -13.53
N TRP A 178 -2.61 -20.02 -14.40
CA TRP A 178 -1.95 -19.28 -15.47
C TRP A 178 -2.90 -19.17 -16.67
N VAL A 179 -3.68 -18.10 -16.70
CA VAL A 179 -4.70 -17.87 -17.72
C VAL A 179 -4.07 -17.22 -18.95
N PRO A 180 -4.40 -17.63 -20.19
CA PRO A 180 -3.94 -16.94 -21.38
C PRO A 180 -4.25 -15.45 -21.32
N LEU A 181 -3.22 -14.61 -21.47
CA LEU A 181 -3.35 -13.16 -21.29
C LEU A 181 -4.41 -12.56 -22.22
N SER A 182 -4.51 -13.06 -23.45
CA SER A 182 -5.53 -12.66 -24.42
C SER A 182 -6.96 -12.98 -23.95
N LEU A 183 -7.16 -14.11 -23.27
CA LEU A 183 -8.46 -14.48 -22.68
C LEU A 183 -8.77 -13.59 -21.49
N PHE A 184 -7.80 -13.36 -20.61
CA PHE A 184 -7.97 -12.53 -19.42
C PHE A 184 -8.40 -11.09 -19.79
N LEU A 185 -7.71 -10.48 -20.76
CA LEU A 185 -7.95 -9.11 -21.20
C LEU A 185 -9.21 -8.96 -22.07
N SER A 186 -9.80 -10.06 -22.55
CA SER A 186 -11.02 -10.05 -23.37
C SER A 186 -12.31 -10.33 -22.59
N GLN A 187 -12.24 -10.45 -21.26
CA GLN A 187 -13.40 -10.71 -20.41
C GLN A 187 -14.46 -9.58 -20.52
N PRO A 188 -15.70 -9.87 -21.03
CA PRO A 188 -16.69 -8.83 -21.33
C PRO A 188 -17.09 -7.97 -20.15
N ARG A 189 -17.11 -8.56 -18.94
CA ARG A 189 -17.48 -7.85 -17.70
C ARG A 189 -16.62 -6.61 -17.45
N PHE A 190 -15.32 -6.72 -17.69
CA PHE A 190 -14.38 -5.62 -17.46
C PHE A 190 -14.34 -4.66 -18.65
N LEU A 191 -14.43 -5.18 -19.88
CA LEU A 191 -14.47 -4.34 -21.08
C LEU A 191 -15.73 -3.47 -21.20
N ALA A 192 -16.85 -3.89 -20.58
CA ALA A 192 -18.04 -3.07 -20.48
C ALA A 192 -17.86 -1.82 -19.60
N SER A 193 -16.79 -1.76 -18.78
CA SER A 193 -16.46 -0.60 -17.97
C SER A 193 -15.37 0.23 -18.66
N PRO A 194 -15.62 1.51 -18.99
CA PRO A 194 -14.59 2.39 -19.57
C PRO A 194 -13.32 2.50 -18.71
N LEU A 195 -13.50 2.45 -17.39
CA LEU A 195 -12.39 2.48 -16.44
C LEU A 195 -11.52 1.23 -16.54
N TYR A 196 -12.13 0.04 -16.48
CA TYR A 196 -11.37 -1.20 -16.55
C TYR A 196 -10.83 -1.49 -17.96
N ALA A 197 -11.50 -1.01 -19.01
CA ALA A 197 -10.94 -0.99 -20.36
C ALA A 197 -9.61 -0.21 -20.37
N CYS A 198 -9.57 1.00 -19.80
CA CYS A 198 -8.34 1.78 -19.68
C CYS A 198 -7.27 1.09 -18.81
N VAL A 199 -7.67 0.45 -17.69
CA VAL A 199 -6.74 -0.35 -16.86
C VAL A 199 -6.12 -1.49 -17.68
N TYR A 200 -6.91 -2.20 -18.49
CA TYR A 200 -6.40 -3.29 -19.34
C TYR A 200 -5.53 -2.79 -20.48
N ASP A 201 -5.80 -1.60 -21.01
CA ASP A 201 -4.92 -0.94 -21.98
C ASP A 201 -3.55 -0.65 -21.35
N LEU A 202 -3.53 -0.10 -20.13
CA LEU A 202 -2.29 0.13 -19.36
C LEU A 202 -1.56 -1.18 -19.03
N CYS A 203 -2.30 -2.26 -18.74
CA CYS A 203 -1.68 -3.58 -18.52
C CYS A 203 -0.98 -4.09 -19.79
N ARG A 204 -1.57 -3.87 -20.98
CA ARG A 204 -0.94 -4.22 -22.26
C ARG A 204 0.31 -3.41 -22.52
N ASP A 205 0.26 -2.11 -22.24
CA ASP A 205 1.42 -1.22 -22.41
C ASP A 205 2.55 -1.53 -21.41
N ALA A 206 2.25 -2.21 -20.29
CA ALA A 206 3.20 -2.66 -19.27
C ALA A 206 3.74 -4.09 -19.49
N LEU A 207 3.42 -4.74 -20.60
CA LEU A 207 3.95 -6.06 -20.92
C LEU A 207 5.43 -5.99 -21.32
N PRO A 208 6.25 -7.03 -21.04
CA PRO A 208 7.68 -7.04 -21.32
C PRO A 208 8.03 -6.71 -22.77
N GLU A 209 7.24 -7.19 -23.74
CA GLU A 209 7.46 -6.92 -25.16
C GLU A 209 7.28 -5.43 -25.52
N ASN A 210 6.65 -4.63 -24.66
CA ASN A 210 6.38 -3.21 -24.88
C ASN A 210 7.32 -2.29 -24.10
N GLU A 211 8.18 -2.84 -23.25
CA GLU A 211 9.22 -2.07 -22.55
C GLU A 211 10.14 -1.36 -23.55
N GLY A 212 10.34 -0.05 -23.37
CA GLY A 212 11.23 0.77 -24.21
C GLY A 212 10.69 1.16 -25.60
N LYS A 213 9.45 0.81 -25.97
CA LYS A 213 8.83 1.24 -27.24
C LYS A 213 8.31 2.69 -27.20
N ALA A 214 7.68 3.20 -28.26
CA ALA A 214 7.18 4.59 -28.34
C ALA A 214 5.83 4.84 -27.61
N ARG A 215 5.18 3.78 -27.11
CA ARG A 215 4.00 3.83 -26.23
C ARG A 215 4.14 2.92 -24.99
N PRO A 216 5.19 3.03 -24.15
CA PRO A 216 5.21 2.30 -22.89
C PRO A 216 4.48 3.14 -21.85
N VAL A 217 3.77 2.49 -20.91
CA VAL A 217 3.41 3.18 -19.67
C VAL A 217 4.70 3.72 -19.06
N THR A 218 4.73 5.00 -18.72
CA THR A 218 5.80 5.52 -17.86
C THR A 218 5.68 4.83 -16.50
N ALA A 219 6.41 3.73 -16.32
CA ALA A 219 6.43 2.99 -15.07
C ALA A 219 6.69 3.95 -13.90
N ILE A 220 5.91 3.78 -12.83
CA ILE A 220 6.07 4.53 -11.59
C ILE A 220 7.03 3.70 -10.72
N MET A 221 8.31 4.05 -10.82
CA MET A 221 9.41 3.38 -10.14
C MET A 221 9.47 3.83 -8.68
N GLY A 222 9.66 2.89 -7.77
CA GLY A 222 9.96 3.19 -6.37
C GLY A 222 11.46 3.24 -6.14
N THR A 223 11.95 4.28 -5.47
CA THR A 223 13.32 4.33 -4.93
C THR A 223 13.27 4.59 -3.43
N GLN A 224 13.90 3.76 -2.63
CA GLN A 224 14.00 3.98 -1.19
C GLN A 224 15.15 4.97 -0.89
N LEU A 225 14.82 6.06 -0.22
CA LEU A 225 15.75 7.16 0.07
C LEU A 225 15.80 7.46 1.56
N LYS A 226 17.01 7.72 2.09
CA LYS A 226 17.19 8.16 3.48
C LYS A 226 16.57 9.54 3.67
N LEU A 227 15.90 9.76 4.81
CA LEU A 227 15.24 11.04 5.10
C LEU A 227 16.22 12.19 5.37
N GLY A 228 17.41 11.89 5.90
CA GLY A 228 18.49 12.85 6.11
C GLY A 228 18.32 13.76 7.34
N PHE A 229 17.14 14.32 7.58
CA PHE A 229 16.85 15.19 8.73
C PHE A 229 16.32 14.45 9.97
N LYS A 230 16.02 13.16 9.84
CA LYS A 230 15.68 12.25 10.93
C LYS A 230 16.05 10.81 10.55
N PRO A 231 16.21 9.88 11.51
CA PRO A 231 16.41 8.46 11.20
C PRO A 231 15.25 7.91 10.36
N GLY A 232 15.57 6.95 9.49
CA GLY A 232 14.63 6.26 8.63
C GLY A 232 14.80 6.54 7.14
N ALA A 233 14.01 5.83 6.34
CA ALA A 233 13.94 5.95 4.90
C ALA A 233 12.48 6.06 4.46
N ALA A 234 12.26 6.52 3.24
CA ALA A 234 10.95 6.56 2.60
C ALA A 234 11.06 6.07 1.16
N TRP A 235 10.00 5.43 0.69
CA TRP A 235 9.83 5.17 -0.74
C TRP A 235 9.39 6.45 -1.44
N LEU A 236 10.13 6.82 -2.49
CA LEU A 236 9.72 7.84 -3.45
C LEU A 236 9.31 7.17 -4.75
N TYR A 237 8.05 7.32 -5.12
CA TYR A 237 7.51 6.84 -6.39
C TYR A 237 7.60 7.95 -7.45
N HIS A 238 8.27 7.69 -8.56
CA HIS A 238 8.54 8.68 -9.62
C HIS A 238 8.56 8.01 -11.00
N THR A 239 8.61 8.81 -12.07
CA THR A 239 8.64 8.28 -13.44
C THR A 239 9.91 7.48 -13.72
N SER A 240 9.79 6.49 -14.61
CA SER A 240 10.94 5.72 -15.13
C SER A 240 11.97 6.60 -15.84
N GLU A 241 11.53 7.64 -16.55
CA GLU A 241 12.43 8.61 -17.21
C GLU A 241 13.39 9.28 -16.21
N TRP A 242 12.85 9.75 -15.08
CA TRP A 242 13.67 10.34 -14.02
C TRP A 242 14.58 9.27 -13.40
N HIS A 243 14.06 8.07 -13.19
CA HIS A 243 14.82 6.94 -12.64
C HIS A 243 16.04 6.62 -13.50
N HIS A 244 15.87 6.41 -14.81
CA HIS A 244 16.95 6.09 -15.73
C HIS A 244 17.97 7.23 -15.82
N LYS A 245 17.52 8.49 -15.82
CA LYS A 245 18.45 9.65 -15.83
C LYS A 245 19.33 9.72 -14.57
N LYS A 246 18.83 9.24 -13.42
CA LYS A 246 19.55 9.28 -12.14
C LYS A 246 20.36 8.02 -11.83
N HIS A 247 19.88 6.86 -12.26
CA HIS A 247 20.43 5.55 -11.89
C HIS A 247 20.98 4.76 -13.08
N GLY A 248 20.52 5.02 -14.31
CA GLY A 248 20.91 4.27 -15.53
C GLY A 248 22.32 4.56 -16.06
N GLY A 249 23.10 5.40 -15.39
CA GLY A 249 24.52 5.64 -15.69
C GLY A 249 25.50 4.81 -14.86
N LYS A 250 25.01 3.98 -13.93
CA LYS A 250 25.83 3.00 -13.22
C LYS A 250 25.58 1.63 -13.82
N SER A 251 26.54 1.12 -14.59
CA SER A 251 26.58 -0.28 -14.97
C SER A 251 26.60 -1.15 -13.70
N GLU A 252 25.77 -2.18 -13.66
CA GLU A 252 25.90 -3.28 -12.71
C GLU A 252 27.29 -3.91 -12.90
N GLY A 253 28.21 -3.58 -12.01
CA GLY A 253 29.60 -4.04 -12.12
C GLY A 253 30.59 -3.13 -11.43
N GLU A 254 30.33 -2.74 -10.17
CA GLU A 254 31.37 -2.22 -9.26
C GLU A 254 30.86 -2.16 -7.80
N ASP A 255 30.20 -3.22 -7.32
CA ASP A 255 30.25 -3.54 -5.90
C ASP A 255 31.47 -4.45 -5.70
N GLY A 256 32.64 -3.81 -5.77
CA GLY A 256 33.90 -4.40 -5.40
C GLY A 256 33.88 -4.75 -3.91
N LEU A 257 33.97 -6.05 -3.65
CA LEU A 257 34.51 -6.64 -2.43
C LEU A 257 35.57 -5.74 -1.76
N GLU A 258 35.25 -5.16 -0.61
CA GLU A 258 36.27 -4.93 0.42
C GLU A 258 36.15 -6.06 1.44
N GLU A 259 36.63 -7.25 1.05
CA GLU A 259 37.15 -8.24 1.98
C GLU A 259 38.58 -7.84 2.39
N GLY A 260 38.84 -7.95 3.68
CA GLY A 260 40.09 -7.52 4.29
C GLY A 260 41.35 -8.27 3.84
N LYS A 261 42.46 -7.53 3.88
CA LYS A 261 43.82 -7.96 4.24
C LYS A 261 44.40 -6.79 5.05
N GLY A 262 44.99 -6.91 6.24
CA GLY A 262 45.71 -8.03 6.82
C GLY A 262 47.16 -7.62 7.09
N LEU A 263 47.51 -7.55 8.38
CA LEU A 263 48.85 -7.56 9.01
C LEU A 263 49.69 -6.27 9.09
N GLY A 264 49.96 -5.90 10.34
CA GLY A 264 51.15 -5.18 10.80
C GLY A 264 51.49 -5.64 12.22
N THR A 265 52.17 -6.78 12.30
CA THR A 265 52.81 -7.32 13.51
C THR A 265 53.83 -6.34 14.09
N THR A 266 53.77 -6.06 15.39
CA THR A 266 54.97 -5.76 16.18
C THR A 266 54.94 -6.58 17.48
N SER A 267 55.96 -7.42 17.62
CA SER A 267 56.31 -8.21 18.78
C SER A 267 57.64 -7.71 19.34
N GLY A 268 57.79 -7.74 20.67
CA GLY A 268 59.04 -7.53 21.41
C GLY A 268 58.99 -6.25 22.24
N GLY A 269 59.22 -6.23 23.55
CA GLY A 269 59.75 -7.21 24.49
C GLY A 269 60.31 -6.41 25.68
N ASP A 270 60.30 -7.04 26.85
CA ASP A 270 60.65 -6.57 28.20
C ASP A 270 59.64 -5.66 28.94
#